data_AF-A0A835X759-F1
#
_entry.id   AF-A0A835X759-F1
#
_cell.length_a   1.000
_cell.length_b   1.000
_cell.length_c   1.000
_cell.angle_alpha   90.00
_cell.angle_beta   90.00
_cell.angle_gamma   90.00
#
_symmetry.space_group_name_H-M   'P 1'
#
loop_
_entity.id
_entity.type
_entity.pdbx_description
1 polymer ?
#
loop_
_entity_poly.entity_id
_entity_poly.type
_entity_poly.pdbx_seq_one_letter_code
_entity_poly.pdbx_strand_id
1 'polypeptide(L)'
;MGLKPKIIGYISIGVGMAVVFGVYTLIDSTDKNHQSIFHVTLADPAMYQNGVFTDSFEIQEGSYYFAFVPNGDSPQAITISLQGSDYYSMERFVLHSDFHDTGISEYYTWSYIVDKESTITIPSPQLIQITIDPHENYNGPVSVSLKRMP
;
A
#
# COMPACT_ATOMS: atom_id res chain seq x y z
N MET A 1 -12.30 -11.42 67.15
CA MET A 1 -10.83 -11.38 66.99
C MET A 1 -10.49 -12.27 65.81
N GLY A 2 -9.95 -11.70 64.73
CA GLY A 2 -9.61 -12.45 63.51
C GLY A 2 -9.68 -11.60 62.23
N LEU A 3 -8.93 -10.50 62.15
CA LEU A 3 -8.61 -9.83 60.87
C LEU A 3 -7.48 -10.60 60.19
N LYS A 4 -7.63 -11.01 58.91
CA LYS A 4 -6.57 -11.17 57.88
C LYS A 4 -7.20 -11.19 56.46
N PRO A 5 -6.46 -10.93 55.37
CA PRO A 5 -6.06 -9.62 54.84
C PRO A 5 -6.73 -9.29 53.49
N LYS A 6 -6.69 -8.01 53.09
CA LYS A 6 -7.09 -7.51 51.76
C LYS A 6 -6.08 -7.90 50.68
N ILE A 7 -6.57 -8.30 49.50
CA ILE A 7 -5.81 -8.26 48.25
C ILE A 7 -6.69 -7.54 47.23
N ILE A 8 -6.38 -6.26 47.01
CA ILE A 8 -6.93 -5.43 45.94
C ILE A 8 -6.14 -5.81 44.69
N GLY A 9 -6.75 -6.59 43.81
CA GLY A 9 -6.18 -6.91 42.51
C GLY A 9 -6.28 -5.71 41.59
N TYR A 10 -5.15 -5.08 41.29
CA TYR A 10 -5.06 -4.09 40.22
C TYR A 10 -5.11 -4.83 38.88
N ILE A 11 -6.19 -4.67 38.13
CA ILE A 11 -6.19 -5.03 36.70
C ILE A 11 -5.58 -3.83 35.98
N SER A 12 -4.26 -3.88 35.78
CA SER A 12 -3.58 -3.05 34.79
C SER A 12 -3.98 -3.55 33.40
N ILE A 13 -5.06 -3.01 32.85
CA ILE A 13 -5.33 -3.11 31.41
C ILE A 13 -4.29 -2.22 30.75
N GLY A 14 -3.23 -2.86 30.23
CA GLY A 14 -2.27 -2.21 29.37
C GLY A 14 -3.00 -1.68 28.16
N VAL A 15 -3.15 -0.36 28.10
CA VAL A 15 -3.48 0.34 26.87
C VAL A 15 -2.32 0.06 25.93
N GLY A 16 -2.53 -0.83 24.97
CA GLY A 16 -1.58 -1.02 23.87
C GLY A 16 -1.46 0.31 23.16
N MET A 17 -0.35 1.02 23.37
CA MET A 17 0.02 2.13 22.51
C MET A 17 0.21 1.53 21.11
N ALA A 18 -0.70 1.84 20.20
CA ALA A 18 -0.42 1.72 18.79
C ALA A 18 0.75 2.66 18.50
N VAL A 19 1.95 2.09 18.34
CA VAL A 19 3.11 2.84 17.88
C VAL A 19 2.89 3.07 16.39
N VAL A 20 2.36 4.23 16.05
CA VAL A 20 2.31 4.70 14.67
C VAL A 20 3.75 5.03 14.28
N PHE A 21 4.42 4.09 13.62
CA PHE A 21 5.63 4.38 12.88
C PHE A 21 5.23 5.10 11.59
N GLY A 22 5.05 6.42 11.68
CA GLY A 22 4.96 7.28 10.51
C GLY A 22 6.35 7.44 9.91
N VAL A 23 6.65 6.70 8.84
CA VAL A 23 7.80 7.01 7.98
C VAL A 23 7.42 8.25 7.19
N TYR A 24 7.84 9.43 7.64
CA TYR A 24 7.71 10.66 6.87
C TYR A 24 8.63 10.58 5.65
N THR A 25 8.09 10.20 4.49
CA THR A 25 8.78 10.37 3.22
C THR A 25 8.79 11.85 2.86
N LEU A 26 9.96 12.37 2.49
CA LEU A 26 10.16 13.74 2.05
C LEU A 26 9.39 13.98 0.75
N ILE A 27 8.36 14.82 0.81
CA ILE A 27 7.62 15.28 -0.37
C ILE A 27 8.51 16.33 -1.07
N ASP A 28 9.31 15.91 -2.03
CA ASP A 28 10.06 16.84 -2.88
C ASP A 28 9.07 17.57 -3.78
N SER A 29 8.80 18.83 -3.43
CA SER A 29 7.77 19.67 -4.06
C SER A 29 8.36 20.41 -5.24
N THR A 30 8.76 19.68 -6.29
CA THR A 30 9.34 20.30 -7.49
C THR A 30 8.92 19.61 -8.80
N ASP A 31 7.62 19.56 -9.11
CA ASP A 31 7.09 19.80 -10.48
C ASP A 31 5.54 19.77 -10.51
N LYS A 32 4.90 20.77 -11.11
CA LYS A 32 3.46 21.06 -10.99
C LYS A 32 2.55 20.34 -12.00
N ASN A 33 2.85 19.11 -12.44
CA ASN A 33 1.95 18.47 -13.42
C ASN A 33 1.53 17.02 -13.22
N HIS A 34 2.23 16.16 -12.48
CA HIS A 34 1.74 14.78 -12.23
C HIS A 34 2.22 14.25 -10.89
N GLN A 35 1.99 15.01 -9.82
CA GLN A 35 2.45 14.66 -8.48
C GLN A 35 1.72 13.41 -8.00
N SER A 36 2.48 12.34 -7.75
CA SER A 36 1.99 11.14 -7.07
C SER A 36 1.53 11.55 -5.68
N ILE A 37 0.28 11.26 -5.31
CA ILE A 37 -0.23 11.58 -3.97
C ILE A 37 0.21 10.55 -2.93
N PHE A 38 0.59 9.36 -3.39
CA PHE A 38 1.22 8.30 -2.61
C PHE A 38 2.25 7.60 -3.48
N HIS A 39 3.39 7.23 -2.89
CA HIS A 39 4.41 6.41 -3.55
C HIS A 39 5.14 5.55 -2.51
N VAL A 40 5.29 4.26 -2.82
CA VAL A 40 6.14 3.35 -2.05
C VAL A 40 6.90 2.43 -3.01
N THR A 41 8.15 2.11 -2.66
CA THR A 41 8.90 1.03 -3.30
C THR A 41 9.08 -0.09 -2.28
N LEU A 42 8.39 -1.20 -2.50
CA LEU A 42 8.41 -2.36 -1.63
C LEU A 42 9.49 -3.31 -2.12
N ALA A 43 10.70 -3.17 -1.59
CA ALA A 43 11.87 -3.98 -1.96
C ALA A 43 12.56 -4.64 -0.76
N ASP A 44 12.04 -4.43 0.45
CA ASP A 44 12.56 -5.01 1.70
C ASP A 44 11.42 -5.74 2.43
N PRO A 45 11.54 -7.06 2.69
CA PRO A 45 10.56 -7.82 3.46
C PRO A 45 10.21 -7.21 4.82
N ALA A 46 11.13 -6.46 5.45
CA ALA A 46 10.89 -5.82 6.73
C ALA A 46 9.82 -4.71 6.68
N MET A 47 9.47 -4.22 5.49
CA MET A 47 8.37 -3.27 5.29
C MET A 47 6.99 -3.90 5.48
N TYR A 48 6.89 -5.24 5.42
CA TYR A 48 5.64 -5.96 5.59
C TYR A 48 5.46 -6.41 7.03
N GLN A 49 4.35 -6.03 7.64
CA GLN A 49 3.92 -6.52 8.95
C GLN A 49 2.86 -7.58 8.74
N ASN A 50 3.12 -8.81 9.20
CA ASN A 50 2.23 -9.96 8.98
C ASN A 50 1.88 -10.18 7.49
N GLY A 51 2.85 -9.91 6.60
CA GLY A 51 2.70 -10.12 5.16
C GLY A 51 1.99 -9.01 4.41
N VAL A 52 1.68 -7.87 5.03
CA VAL A 52 1.09 -6.71 4.34
C VAL A 52 1.84 -5.43 4.65
N PHE A 53 1.88 -4.51 3.69
CA PHE A 53 2.32 -3.14 3.91
C PHE A 53 1.10 -2.27 4.18
N THR A 54 1.20 -1.35 5.15
CA THR A 54 0.13 -0.41 5.48
C THR A 54 0.71 0.98 5.68
N ASP A 55 0.02 2.00 5.18
CA ASP A 55 0.37 3.41 5.41
C ASP A 55 -0.92 4.27 5.41
N SER A 56 -0.83 5.53 5.82
CA SER A 56 -1.97 6.46 5.83
C SER A 56 -1.58 7.85 5.33
N PHE A 57 -2.43 8.45 4.50
CA PHE A 57 -2.20 9.77 3.92
C PHE A 57 -3.51 10.50 3.65
N GLU A 58 -3.44 11.84 3.60
CA GLU A 58 -4.58 12.67 3.20
C GLU A 58 -4.75 12.64 1.68
N ILE A 59 -5.98 12.48 1.22
CA ILE A 59 -6.35 12.48 -0.20
C ILE A 59 -7.48 13.49 -0.43
N GLN A 60 -7.46 14.16 -1.59
CA GLN A 60 -8.49 15.11 -1.99
C GLN A 60 -9.59 14.42 -2.81
N GLU A 61 -10.77 15.05 -2.93
CA GLU A 61 -11.80 14.61 -3.86
C GLU A 61 -11.26 14.55 -5.31
N GLY A 62 -11.64 13.50 -6.05
CA GLY A 62 -11.29 13.33 -7.46
C GLY A 62 -11.15 11.88 -7.91
N SER A 63 -10.73 11.70 -9.16
CA SER A 63 -10.46 10.40 -9.76
C SER A 63 -8.96 10.09 -9.77
N TYR A 64 -8.62 8.85 -9.45
CA TYR A 64 -7.25 8.38 -9.29
C TYR A 64 -7.06 7.02 -9.95
N TYR A 65 -5.80 6.65 -10.18
CA TYR A 65 -5.40 5.35 -10.69
C TYR A 65 -4.07 4.90 -10.09
N PHE A 66 -3.87 3.59 -10.00
CA PHE A 66 -2.58 3.03 -9.62
C PHE A 66 -1.63 2.96 -10.81
N ALA A 67 -0.36 3.29 -10.56
CA ALA A 67 0.74 3.10 -11.48
C ALA A 67 1.83 2.26 -10.82
N PHE A 68 2.41 1.36 -11.59
CA PHE A 68 3.35 0.36 -11.10
C PHE A 68 4.68 0.44 -11.83
N VAL A 69 5.77 0.13 -11.13
CA VAL A 69 7.07 -0.20 -11.74
C VAL A 69 7.45 -1.60 -11.25
N PRO A 70 7.05 -2.67 -11.98
CA PRO A 70 7.43 -4.03 -11.66
C PRO A 70 8.75 -4.46 -12.33
N ASN A 71 9.24 -5.63 -11.94
CA ASN A 71 10.27 -6.38 -12.63
C ASN A 71 9.94 -7.89 -12.64
N GLY A 72 10.86 -8.71 -13.15
CA GLY A 72 10.64 -10.16 -13.25
C GLY A 72 10.48 -10.91 -11.93
N ASP A 73 11.04 -10.36 -10.86
CA ASP A 73 10.95 -10.97 -9.53
C ASP A 73 9.77 -10.41 -8.72
N SER A 74 9.03 -9.43 -9.22
CA SER A 74 7.87 -8.82 -8.56
C SER A 74 6.79 -9.87 -8.16
N PRO A 75 5.91 -9.53 -7.20
CA PRO A 75 4.78 -10.38 -6.83
C PRO A 75 3.93 -10.80 -8.03
N GLN A 76 3.55 -12.08 -8.09
CA GLN A 76 2.69 -12.55 -9.18
C GLN A 76 1.28 -11.93 -9.12
N ALA A 77 0.86 -11.53 -7.92
CA ALA A 77 -0.33 -10.72 -7.72
C ALA A 77 -0.16 -9.77 -6.56
N ILE A 78 -0.77 -8.60 -6.66
CA ILE A 78 -0.86 -7.62 -5.59
C ILE A 78 -2.33 -7.31 -5.35
N THR A 79 -2.74 -7.27 -4.09
CA THR A 79 -4.05 -6.75 -3.71
C THR A 79 -3.87 -5.45 -2.94
N ILE A 80 -4.52 -4.39 -3.41
CA ILE A 80 -4.46 -3.07 -2.80
C ILE A 80 -5.85 -2.71 -2.32
N SER A 81 -5.97 -2.27 -1.06
CA SER A 81 -7.18 -1.66 -0.55
C SER A 81 -6.94 -0.24 -0.06
N LEU A 82 -7.91 0.63 -0.29
CA LEU A 82 -7.98 1.98 0.27
C LEU A 82 -9.18 2.04 1.22
N GLN A 83 -8.97 2.45 2.46
CA GLN A 83 -10.01 2.57 3.47
C GLN A 83 -9.97 3.97 4.09
N GLY A 84 -11.08 4.70 3.95
CA GLY A 84 -11.30 6.00 4.59
C GLY A 84 -12.55 5.99 5.48
N SER A 85 -13.06 7.18 5.83
CA SER A 85 -14.20 7.32 6.73
C SER A 85 -15.52 6.81 6.14
N ASP A 86 -15.74 7.08 4.86
CA ASP A 86 -16.95 6.78 4.09
C ASP A 86 -16.61 6.13 2.73
N TYR A 87 -15.37 5.69 2.57
CA TYR A 87 -14.83 5.15 1.34
C TYR A 87 -14.12 3.81 1.59
N TYR A 88 -14.37 2.85 0.71
CA TYR A 88 -13.63 1.59 0.66
C TYR A 88 -13.51 1.12 -0.78
N SER A 89 -12.30 0.76 -1.20
CA SER A 89 -12.04 0.05 -2.46
C SER A 89 -10.98 -1.01 -2.25
N MET A 90 -11.06 -2.06 -3.07
CA MET A 90 -10.14 -3.19 -3.05
C MET A 90 -10.00 -3.73 -4.46
N GLU A 91 -8.77 -3.81 -4.95
CA GLU A 91 -8.47 -4.25 -6.30
C GLU A 91 -7.30 -5.23 -6.29
N ARG A 92 -7.38 -6.22 -7.16
CA ARG A 92 -6.32 -7.21 -7.37
C ARG A 92 -5.70 -6.99 -8.74
N PHE A 93 -4.38 -6.91 -8.75
CA PHE A 93 -3.53 -6.75 -9.93
C PHE A 93 -2.73 -8.03 -10.15
N VAL A 94 -2.64 -8.49 -11.38
CA VAL A 94 -1.89 -9.70 -11.76
C VAL A 94 -0.70 -9.30 -12.63
N LEU A 95 0.47 -9.85 -12.32
CA LEU A 95 1.68 -9.59 -13.09
C LEU A 95 1.61 -10.33 -14.43
N HIS A 96 1.84 -9.60 -15.51
CA HIS A 96 1.95 -10.13 -16.86
C HIS A 96 3.36 -9.88 -17.40
N SER A 97 3.89 -10.83 -18.15
CA SER A 97 5.17 -10.71 -18.85
C SER A 97 4.96 -10.74 -20.35
N ASP A 98 5.44 -9.72 -21.06
CA ASP A 98 5.45 -9.68 -22.51
C ASP A 98 6.86 -9.99 -23.02
N PHE A 99 6.97 -10.96 -23.91
CA PHE A 99 8.23 -11.34 -24.56
C PHE A 99 8.45 -10.50 -25.81
N HIS A 100 9.68 -10.02 -26.00
CA HIS A 100 10.11 -9.27 -27.16
C HIS A 100 11.35 -9.92 -27.76
N ASP A 101 11.27 -10.22 -29.07
CA ASP A 101 12.41 -10.64 -29.88
C ASP A 101 12.59 -9.63 -31.02
N THR A 102 13.78 -9.04 -31.07
CA THR A 102 14.15 -8.03 -32.08
C THR A 102 14.98 -8.59 -33.22
N GLY A 103 15.28 -9.90 -33.21
CA GLY A 103 16.22 -10.57 -34.10
C GLY A 103 17.69 -10.37 -33.75
N ILE A 104 18.01 -9.47 -32.81
CA ILE A 104 19.35 -9.24 -32.25
C ILE A 104 19.41 -9.40 -30.73
N SER A 105 18.26 -9.32 -30.06
CA SER A 105 18.12 -9.52 -28.62
C SER A 105 16.72 -10.00 -28.26
N GLU A 106 16.66 -10.77 -27.19
CA GLU A 106 15.44 -11.28 -26.56
C GLU A 106 15.34 -10.68 -25.14
N TYR A 107 14.17 -10.14 -24.78
CA TYR A 107 13.92 -9.59 -23.45
C TYR A 107 12.44 -9.67 -23.06
N TYR A 108 12.18 -9.52 -21.76
CA TYR A 108 10.83 -9.48 -21.21
C TYR A 108 10.52 -8.10 -20.64
N THR A 109 9.26 -7.69 -20.72
CA THR A 109 8.72 -6.53 -20.01
C THR A 109 7.60 -6.98 -19.08
N TRP A 110 7.43 -6.29 -17.95
CA TRP A 110 6.43 -6.64 -16.96
C TRP A 110 5.42 -5.52 -16.76
N SER A 111 4.14 -5.87 -16.63
CA SER A 111 3.07 -4.94 -16.31
C SER A 111 2.05 -5.59 -15.38
N TYR A 112 1.40 -4.79 -14.54
CA TYR A 112 0.27 -5.26 -13.76
C TYR A 112 -1.02 -4.98 -14.51
N ILE A 113 -1.80 -6.04 -14.74
CA ILE A 113 -3.13 -5.97 -15.36
C ILE A 113 -4.22 -6.11 -14.30
N VAL A 114 -5.36 -5.51 -14.57
CA VAL A 114 -6.56 -5.56 -13.72
C VAL A 114 -7.76 -5.98 -14.57
N ASP A 115 -8.67 -6.76 -13.99
CA ASP A 115 -9.81 -7.35 -14.72
C ASP A 115 -10.88 -6.32 -15.15
N LYS A 116 -10.84 -5.11 -14.59
CA LYS A 116 -11.79 -4.01 -14.82
C LYS A 116 -11.05 -2.69 -14.86
N GLU A 117 -11.63 -1.66 -15.48
CA GLU A 117 -11.08 -0.30 -15.37
C GLU A 117 -10.94 0.10 -13.89
N SER A 118 -9.70 0.20 -13.41
CA SER A 118 -9.34 0.58 -12.04
C SER A 118 -9.34 2.10 -11.89
N THR A 119 -10.53 2.70 -11.89
CA THR A 119 -10.69 4.12 -11.55
C THR A 119 -11.17 4.25 -10.12
N ILE A 120 -10.41 4.99 -9.32
CA ILE A 120 -10.65 5.22 -7.90
C ILE A 120 -11.28 6.60 -7.75
N THR A 121 -12.56 6.67 -7.42
CA THR A 121 -13.27 7.94 -7.21
C THR A 121 -13.37 8.24 -5.73
N ILE A 122 -12.67 9.26 -5.26
CA ILE A 122 -12.71 9.75 -3.89
C ILE A 122 -13.81 10.81 -3.77
N PRO A 123 -14.85 10.60 -2.93
CA PRO A 123 -16.04 11.44 -2.91
C PRO A 123 -15.87 12.76 -2.15
N SER A 124 -14.89 12.83 -1.25
CA SER A 124 -14.58 14.02 -0.45
C SER A 124 -13.17 13.91 0.14
N PRO A 125 -12.52 15.03 0.51
CA PRO A 125 -11.21 14.99 1.14
C PRO A 125 -11.25 14.21 2.46
N GLN A 126 -10.35 13.25 2.62
CA GLN A 126 -10.32 12.38 3.80
C GLN A 126 -8.94 11.77 4.05
N LEU A 127 -8.73 11.24 5.26
CA LEU A 127 -7.58 10.38 5.55
C LEU A 127 -7.88 8.97 5.02
N ILE A 128 -6.99 8.42 4.21
CA ILE A 128 -7.07 7.04 3.72
C ILE A 128 -5.92 6.22 4.27
N GLN A 129 -6.25 5.02 4.74
CA GLN A 129 -5.30 3.95 4.97
C GLN A 129 -5.19 3.10 3.69
N ILE A 130 -3.98 2.95 3.17
CA ILE A 130 -3.67 2.00 2.09
C ILE A 130 -3.15 0.70 2.71
N THR A 131 -3.56 -0.44 2.17
CA THR A 131 -2.97 -1.75 2.48
C THR A 131 -2.57 -2.44 1.19
N ILE A 132 -1.35 -2.96 1.13
CA ILE A 132 -0.78 -3.65 -0.04
C ILE A 132 -0.36 -5.06 0.39
N ASP A 133 -1.00 -6.07 -0.18
CA ASP A 133 -0.73 -7.49 0.04
C ASP A 133 -0.10 -8.11 -1.23
N PRO A 134 1.17 -8.54 -1.19
CA PRO A 134 1.86 -9.15 -2.32
C PRO A 134 1.67 -10.67 -2.42
N HIS A 135 0.83 -11.30 -1.58
CA HIS A 135 0.54 -12.74 -1.62
C HIS A 135 1.83 -13.60 -1.59
N GLU A 136 2.60 -13.49 -0.51
CA GLU A 136 3.80 -14.30 -0.19
C GLU A 136 5.12 -13.87 -0.88
N ASN A 137 5.10 -13.12 -1.99
CA ASN A 137 6.34 -12.65 -2.61
C ASN A 137 6.82 -11.31 -2.00
N TYR A 138 7.46 -11.37 -0.84
CA TYR A 138 7.94 -10.18 -0.12
C TYR A 138 9.33 -9.67 -0.57
N ASN A 139 10.05 -10.47 -1.37
CA ASN A 139 11.39 -10.14 -1.86
C ASN A 139 11.36 -9.52 -3.26
N GLY A 140 10.28 -9.74 -4.01
CA GLY A 140 10.07 -9.18 -5.33
C GLY A 140 9.84 -7.69 -5.27
N PRO A 141 10.75 -6.84 -5.79
CA PRO A 141 10.59 -5.41 -5.67
C PRO A 141 9.45 -4.92 -6.56
N VAL A 142 8.67 -3.98 -6.06
CA VAL A 142 7.64 -3.29 -6.84
C VAL A 142 7.46 -1.87 -6.32
N SER A 143 7.42 -0.89 -7.22
CA SER A 143 6.97 0.45 -6.87
C SER A 143 5.47 0.60 -7.16
N VAL A 144 4.73 1.12 -6.18
CA VAL A 144 3.30 1.41 -6.27
C VAL A 144 3.11 2.91 -6.08
N SER A 145 2.38 3.52 -7.00
CA SER A 145 2.04 4.94 -6.98
C SER A 145 0.55 5.13 -7.15
N LEU A 146 -0.06 6.02 -6.36
CA LEU A 146 -1.42 6.48 -6.60
C LEU A 146 -1.35 7.88 -7.22
N LYS A 147 -1.95 8.05 -8.40
CA LYS A 147 -1.88 9.28 -9.19
C LYS A 147 -3.27 9.80 -9.48
N ARG A 148 -3.41 11.12 -9.46
CA ARG A 148 -4.65 11.79 -9.89
C ARG A 148 -4.78 11.70 -11.41
N MET A 149 -5.98 11.45 -11.89
CA MET A 149 -6.27 11.57 -13.32
C MET A 149 -6.17 13.03 -13.78
N PRO A 150 -5.69 13.29 -15.01
CA PRO A 150 -5.60 14.64 -15.57
C PRO A 150 -6.97 15.28 -15.81
#